data_AF-A0A0G1NUV0-F1
#
_entry.id   AF-A0A0G1NUV0-F1
#
_cell.length_a   1.000
_cell.length_b   1.000
_cell.length_c   1.000
_cell.angle_alpha   90.00
_cell.angle_beta   90.00
_cell.angle_gamma   90.00
#
_symmetry.space_group_name_H-M   'P 1'
#
loop_
_entity.id
_entity.type
_entity.pdbx_description
1 polymer ?
#
loop_
_entity_poly.entity_id
_entity_poly.type
_entity_poly.pdbx_seq_one_letter_code
_entity_poly.pdbx_strand_id
1 'polypeptide(L)'
;MTKHRITHIRKPNTYSSLEHITHVKYDDAVHSREHVIRLIEAKTDSFYVQEGGEYSDVHVIHPHYGSPYIRTAADSDGEKRDNLLSLPQC
;
A
#
# COMPACT_ATOMS: atom_id res chain seq x y z
N MET A 1 2.39 14.98 -10.90
CA MET A 1 2.12 13.89 -9.95
C MET A 1 3.28 12.93 -10.05
N THR A 2 4.05 12.77 -8.98
CA THR A 2 5.23 11.88 -8.95
C THR A 2 4.77 10.46 -8.65
N LYS A 3 5.37 9.46 -9.31
CA LYS A 3 4.95 8.07 -9.14
C LYS A 3 6.03 7.28 -8.39
N HIS A 4 5.66 6.72 -7.25
CA HIS A 4 6.57 6.03 -6.32
C HIS A 4 6.29 4.53 -6.27
N ARG A 5 7.36 3.72 -6.28
CA ARG A 5 7.26 2.28 -6.12
C ARG A 5 7.34 1.90 -4.64
N ILE A 6 6.29 1.28 -4.13
CA ILE A 6 6.34 0.62 -2.82
C ILE A 6 7.03 -0.73 -3.00
N THR A 7 8.07 -0.96 -2.20
CA THR A 7 8.91 -2.16 -2.26
C THR A 7 8.76 -3.06 -1.05
N HIS A 8 8.41 -2.49 0.10
CA HIS A 8 8.23 -3.21 1.37
C HIS A 8 7.07 -2.60 2.14
N ILE A 9 6.47 -3.40 3.03
CA ILE A 9 5.41 -2.96 3.94
C ILE A 9 5.76 -3.33 5.37
N ARG A 10 5.13 -2.69 6.35
CA ARG A 10 5.17 -3.12 7.75
C ARG A 10 3.78 -3.41 8.27
N LYS A 11 3.57 -4.62 8.79
CA LYS A 11 2.35 -5.02 9.51
C LYS A 11 2.70 -5.53 10.90
N PRO A 12 1.91 -5.20 11.94
CA PRO A 12 2.16 -5.69 13.30
C PRO A 12 2.11 -7.23 13.36
N ASN A 13 1.12 -7.82 12.69
CA ASN A 13 1.00 -9.26 12.46
C ASN A 13 0.98 -9.54 10.95
N THR A 14 2.05 -10.16 10.47
CA THR A 14 2.26 -10.52 9.06
C THR A 14 1.25 -11.54 8.55
N TYR A 15 0.68 -12.37 9.43
CA TYR A 15 -0.25 -13.44 9.07
C TYR A 15 -1.73 -13.01 9.14
N SER A 16 -2.02 -11.85 9.74
CA SER A 16 -3.40 -11.37 9.90
C SER A 16 -3.85 -10.60 8.67
N SER A 17 -4.88 -11.05 7.95
CA SER A 17 -5.53 -10.27 6.88
C SER A 17 -6.31 -9.06 7.41
N LEU A 18 -6.63 -9.04 8.71
CA LEU A 18 -7.42 -8.00 9.36
C LEU A 18 -6.58 -6.80 9.79
N GLU A 19 -5.28 -6.98 9.97
CA GLU A 19 -4.42 -5.87 10.39
C GLU A 19 -3.96 -5.01 9.23
N HIS A 20 -4.09 -3.69 9.41
CA HIS A 20 -3.71 -2.71 8.43
C HIS A 20 -2.19 -2.49 8.38
N ILE A 21 -1.70 -2.19 7.18
CA ILE A 21 -0.32 -1.74 6.96
C ILE A 21 -0.08 -0.45 7.74
N THR A 22 1.00 -0.41 8.51
CA THR A 22 1.36 0.77 9.32
C THR A 22 2.41 1.64 8.63
N HIS A 23 3.35 1.02 7.93
CA HIS A 23 4.42 1.70 7.20
C HIS A 23 4.65 1.04 5.85
N VAL A 24 5.24 1.79 4.93
CA VAL A 24 5.69 1.30 3.63
C VAL A 24 7.08 1.85 3.32
N LYS A 25 7.85 1.15 2.50
CA LYS A 25 9.13 1.63 1.97
C LYS A 25 8.98 2.02 0.50
N TYR A 26 9.28 3.26 0.17
CA TYR A 26 9.44 3.78 -1.20
C TYR A 26 10.62 4.77 -1.21
N ASP A 27 11.26 5.00 -2.36
CA ASP A 27 12.45 5.87 -2.48
C ASP A 27 13.55 5.60 -1.44
N ASP A 28 13.75 4.32 -1.12
CA ASP A 28 14.66 3.83 -0.09
C ASP A 28 14.43 4.30 1.35
N ALA A 29 13.32 4.97 1.64
CA ALA A 29 12.94 5.42 2.97
C ALA A 29 11.61 4.79 3.45
N VAL A 30 11.45 4.68 4.77
CA VAL A 30 10.24 4.16 5.40
C VAL A 30 9.32 5.31 5.78
N HIS A 31 8.07 5.24 5.31
CA HIS A 31 7.04 6.24 5.55
C HIS A 31 5.83 5.63 6.23
N SER A 32 5.14 6.41 7.06
CA SER A 32 3.89 5.96 7.67
C SER A 32 2.77 5.88 6.64
N ARG A 33 1.80 5.00 6.87
CA ARG A 33 0.58 4.89 6.07
C ARG A 33 -0.12 6.24 5.94
N GLU A 34 -0.24 7.00 7.03
CA GLU A 34 -0.92 8.30 7.07
C GLU A 34 -0.20 9.35 6.21
N HIS A 35 1.13 9.25 6.08
CA HIS A 35 1.87 10.10 5.17
C HIS A 35 1.53 9.78 3.70
N VAL A 36 1.52 8.50 3.34
CA VAL A 36 1.16 8.05 1.98
C VAL A 36 -0.27 8.43 1.62
N ILE A 37 -1.21 8.22 2.54
CA ILE A 37 -2.62 8.60 2.36
C ILE A 37 -2.72 10.10 2.04
N ARG A 38 -2.07 10.95 2.84
CA ARG A 38 -2.09 12.41 2.62
C ARG A 38 -1.56 12.79 1.24
N LEU A 39 -0.50 12.17 0.75
CA LEU A 39 0.07 12.46 -0.57
C LEU A 39 -0.87 12.05 -1.72
N ILE A 40 -1.51 10.88 -1.60
CA ILE A 40 -2.50 10.40 -2.57
C ILE A 40 -3.72 11.34 -2.59
N GLU A 41 -4.23 11.71 -1.42
CA GLU A 41 -5.40 12.59 -1.29
C GLU A 41 -5.11 14.02 -1.76
N ALA A 42 -3.90 14.53 -1.49
CA ALA A 42 -3.44 15.82 -2.00
C ALA A 42 -3.20 15.81 -3.53
N LYS A 43 -3.26 14.63 -4.17
CA LYS A 43 -2.98 14.44 -5.61
C LYS A 43 -1.59 14.94 -6.03
N THR A 44 -0.65 14.97 -5.09
CA THR A 44 0.75 15.34 -5.36
C THR A 44 1.52 14.14 -5.89
N ASP A 45 1.19 12.94 -5.40
CA ASP A 45 1.91 11.71 -5.68
C ASP A 45 0.95 10.52 -5.89
N SER A 46 1.40 9.54 -6.68
CA SER A 46 0.77 8.22 -6.79
C SER A 46 1.74 7.13 -6.38
N PHE A 47 1.19 6.02 -5.92
CA PHE A 47 1.96 4.88 -5.46
C PHE A 47 1.52 3.63 -6.23
N TYR A 48 2.48 2.74 -6.47
CA TYR A 48 2.22 1.46 -7.11
C TYR A 48 3.09 0.37 -6.51
N VAL A 49 2.66 -0.87 -6.69
CA VAL A 49 3.44 -2.08 -6.44
C VAL A 49 3.82 -2.67 -7.79
N GLN A 50 5.03 -3.23 -7.87
CA GLN A 50 5.47 -3.98 -9.04
C GLN A 50 6.14 -5.26 -8.57
N GLU A 51 5.54 -6.38 -8.92
CA GLU A 51 5.96 -7.76 -8.67
C GLU A 51 5.71 -8.53 -9.97
N GLY A 52 6.56 -9.51 -10.31
CA GLY A 52 6.37 -10.35 -11.51
C GLY A 52 6.36 -9.65 -12.88
N GLY A 53 6.61 -8.33 -12.96
CA GLY A 53 6.54 -7.54 -14.20
C GLY A 53 5.22 -6.81 -14.41
N GLU A 54 4.21 -7.06 -13.56
CA GLU A 54 2.92 -6.36 -13.56
C GLU A 54 2.92 -5.22 -12.55
N TYR A 55 2.08 -4.21 -12.80
CA TYR A 55 1.99 -3.00 -11.99
C TYR A 55 0.59 -2.88 -11.42
N SER A 56 0.50 -2.74 -10.10
CA SER A 56 -0.75 -2.52 -9.37
C SER A 56 -0.73 -1.15 -8.72
N ASP A 57 -1.64 -0.26 -9.12
CA ASP A 57 -1.77 1.04 -8.47
C ASP A 57 -2.36 0.89 -7.05
N VAL A 58 -1.91 1.78 -6.16
CA VAL A 58 -2.33 1.83 -4.77
C VAL A 58 -3.40 2.90 -4.59
N HIS A 59 -4.47 2.53 -3.91
CA HIS A 59 -5.62 3.37 -3.65
C HIS A 59 -5.88 3.52 -2.15
N VAL A 60 -6.38 4.68 -1.75
CA VAL A 60 -6.86 4.93 -0.39
C VAL A 60 -8.32 4.51 -0.29
N ILE A 61 -8.63 3.75 0.76
CA ILE A 61 -9.98 3.32 1.10
C ILE A 61 -10.42 4.01 2.37
N HIS A 62 -11.62 4.58 2.30
CA HIS A 62 -12.33 5.20 3.40
C HIS A 62 -13.47 4.26 3.81
N PRO A 63 -13.22 3.32 4.75
CA PRO A 63 -14.28 2.45 5.22
C PRO A 63 -15.32 3.26 6.00
N HIS A 64 -16.57 2.79 6.03
CA HIS A 64 -17.62 3.44 6.81
C HIS A 64 -17.32 3.43 8.32
N TYR A 65 -16.57 2.43 8.78
CA TYR A 65 -16.06 2.30 10.14
C TYR A 65 -14.57 1.95 10.10
N GLY A 66 -13.77 2.60 10.96
CA GLY A 66 -12.33 2.37 11.06
C GLY A 66 -11.49 3.48 10.43
N SER A 67 -10.16 3.31 10.47
CA SER A 67 -9.23 4.29 9.89
C SER A 67 -9.04 4.04 8.39
N PRO A 68 -8.79 5.10 7.61
CA PRO A 68 -8.44 4.94 6.20
C PRO A 68 -7.20 4.07 6.03
N TYR A 69 -7.17 3.29 4.95
CA TYR A 69 -6.07 2.38 4.65
C TYR A 69 -5.77 2.34 3.16
N ILE A 70 -4.58 1.83 2.83
CA ILE A 70 -4.15 1.67 1.45
C ILE A 70 -4.33 0.22 1.00
N ARG A 71 -4.75 0.02 -0.24
CA ARG A 71 -4.83 -1.30 -0.89
C ARG A 71 -4.50 -1.18 -2.38
N THR A 72 -4.09 -2.27 -3.02
CA THR A 72 -3.99 -2.36 -4.47
C THR A 72 -5.34 -2.75 -5.09
N ALA A 73 -5.53 -2.47 -6.38
CA ALA A 73 -6.70 -2.95 -7.11
C ALA A 73 -6.83 -4.49 -7.06
N ALA A 74 -5.71 -5.21 -7.21
CA ALA A 74 -5.65 -6.67 -7.11
C ALA A 74 -6.07 -7.22 -5.72
N ASP A 75 -5.89 -6.44 -4.65
CA ASP A 75 -6.32 -6.82 -3.30
C ASP A 75 -7.87 -6.86 -3.18
N SER A 76 -8.57 -6.19 -4.09
CA SER A 76 -10.04 -6.12 -4.11
C SER A 76 -10.71 -7.32 -4.76
N ASP A 77 -10.02 -8.05 -5.64
CA ASP A 77 -10.60 -9.15 -6.42
C ASP A 77 -10.31 -10.54 -5.80
N GLY A 78 -9.60 -10.58 -4.66
CA GLY A 78 -9.16 -11.83 -4.04
C GLY A 78 -8.04 -12.54 -4.81
N GLU A 79 -7.54 -11.93 -5.87
CA GLU A 79 -6.39 -12.40 -6.62
C GLU A 79 -5.11 -12.17 -5.81
N LYS A 80 -4.30 -13.22 -5.66
CA LYS A 80 -3.07 -13.21 -4.84
C LYS A 80 -1.87 -12.49 -5.51
N ARG A 81 -2.06 -11.91 -6.70
CA ARG A 81 -0.97 -11.41 -7.54
C ARG A 81 -0.79 -9.91 -7.28
N ASP A 82 0.45 -9.51 -7.00
CA ASP A 82 0.87 -8.10 -6.93
C ASP A 82 0.13 -7.23 -5.91
N ASN A 83 -0.08 -7.80 -4.72
CA ASN A 83 -0.69 -7.11 -3.59
C ASN A 83 0.33 -6.50 -2.66
N LEU A 84 -0.03 -5.38 -2.03
CA LEU A 84 0.74 -4.81 -0.91
C LEU A 84 1.05 -5.86 0.16
N LEU A 85 0.13 -6.80 0.39
CA LEU A 85 0.30 -7.90 1.36
C LEU A 85 1.34 -8.95 0.96
N SER A 86 1.69 -9.03 -0.33
CA SER A 86 2.72 -9.96 -0.83
C SER A 86 4.13 -9.40 -0.68
N LEU A 87 4.27 -8.12 -0.36
CA LEU A 87 5.58 -7.47 -0.24
C LEU A 87 6.33 -7.88 1.05
N PRO A 88 7.67 -7.90 1.01
CA PRO A 88 8.51 -8.18 2.17
C PRO A 88 8.33 -7.13 3.29
N GLN A 89 8.70 -7.52 4.52
CA GLN A 89 8.67 -6.62 5.68
C GLN A 89 9.84 -5.62 5.66
N CYS A 90 9.62 -4.36 6.07
CA CYS A 90 10.66 -3.36 6.33
C CYS A 90 10.82 -2.97 7.81
#